data_AF-A0A7C1DB32-F1
#
_entry.id   AF-A0A7C1DB32-F1
#
_cell.length_a   1.000
_cell.length_b   1.000
_cell.length_c   1.000
_cell.angle_alpha   90.00
_cell.angle_beta   90.00
_cell.angle_gamma   90.00
#
_symmetry.space_group_name_H-M   'P 1'
#
loop_
_entity.id
_entity.type
_entity.pdbx_description
1 polymer ?
#
loop_
_entity_poly.entity_id
_entity_poly.type
_entity_poly.pdbx_seq_one_letter_code
_entity_poly.pdbx_strand_id
1 'polypeptide(L)'
;MKNFNGQKGFTLIELLVIIIIIIILAGISIIALNGQRAKARDANRISDVKQIRTALEFYFSDEGEYPAISQPVVLGKGNAEKLCSKAEGGFVSATTACSQETTYMSKVPTDPLPDRQYTYTGSNDGFDILFITEKESSLGLAGAYHAHSETIDTSSGNR
;
A
#
# COMPACT_ATOMS: atom_id res chain seq x y z
N MET A 1 -53.48 -0.76 -51.01
CA MET A 1 -53.57 -1.33 -49.65
C MET A 1 -52.20 -1.22 -49.00
N LYS A 2 -52.05 -0.46 -47.91
CA LYS A 2 -50.78 -0.33 -47.18
C LYS A 2 -51.04 -0.68 -45.71
N ASN A 3 -50.42 -1.76 -45.25
CA ASN A 3 -50.52 -2.30 -43.89
C ASN A 3 -49.79 -1.38 -42.90
N PHE A 4 -50.47 -0.97 -41.83
CA PHE A 4 -49.82 -0.36 -40.67
C PHE A 4 -49.32 -1.46 -39.74
N ASN A 5 -48.02 -1.77 -39.82
CA ASN A 5 -47.34 -2.63 -38.87
C ASN A 5 -47.49 -2.06 -37.45
N GLY A 6 -48.06 -2.84 -36.55
CA GLY A 6 -48.27 -2.46 -35.15
C GLY A 6 -46.95 -2.26 -34.41
N GLN A 7 -46.57 -0.99 -34.24
CA GLN A 7 -45.47 -0.62 -33.35
C GLN A 7 -45.98 -0.72 -31.91
N LYS A 8 -45.49 -1.73 -31.18
CA LYS A 8 -45.75 -1.86 -29.73
C LYS A 8 -44.91 -0.80 -29.00
N GLY A 9 -45.58 0.13 -28.33
CA GLY A 9 -44.92 1.10 -27.44
C GLY A 9 -44.63 0.49 -26.06
N PHE A 10 -43.55 0.94 -25.42
CA PHE A 10 -43.24 0.59 -24.03
C PHE A 10 -44.31 1.17 -23.09
N THR A 11 -44.68 0.41 -22.06
CA THR A 11 -45.57 0.90 -21.01
C THR A 11 -44.78 1.71 -19.96
N LEU A 12 -45.44 2.68 -19.33
CA LEU A 12 -44.84 3.45 -18.22
C LEU A 12 -44.44 2.54 -17.06
N ILE A 13 -45.19 1.45 -16.83
CA ILE A 13 -44.89 0.49 -15.76
C ILE A 13 -43.65 -0.35 -16.06
N GLU A 14 -43.40 -0.71 -17.33
CA GLU A 14 -42.16 -1.40 -17.71
C GLU A 14 -40.94 -0.52 -17.47
N LEU A 15 -41.02 0.77 -17.84
CA LEU A 15 -39.92 1.71 -17.57
C LEU A 15 -39.69 1.87 -16.06
N LEU A 16 -40.76 1.92 -15.26
CA LEU A 16 -40.70 2.06 -13.81
C LEU A 16 -40.03 0.84 -13.13
N VAL A 17 -40.36 -0.37 -13.56
CA VAL A 17 -39.73 -1.59 -13.00
C VAL A 17 -38.23 -1.63 -13.34
N ILE A 18 -37.84 -1.22 -14.55
CA ILE A 18 -36.44 -1.23 -14.99
C ILE A 18 -35.58 -0.29 -14.14
N ILE A 19 -36.04 0.94 -13.89
CA ILE A 19 -35.27 1.89 -13.08
C ILE A 19 -35.12 1.40 -11.63
N ILE A 20 -36.13 0.74 -11.08
CA ILE A 20 -36.07 0.14 -9.74
C ILE A 20 -34.98 -0.92 -9.67
N ILE A 21 -34.92 -1.81 -10.67
CA ILE A 21 -33.90 -2.86 -10.73
C ILE A 21 -32.49 -2.25 -10.86
N ILE A 22 -32.32 -1.23 -11.71
CA ILE A 22 -31.03 -0.55 -11.89
C ILE A 22 -30.56 0.08 -10.57
N ILE A 23 -31.46 0.72 -9.81
CA ILE A 23 -31.13 1.33 -8.52
C ILE A 23 -30.66 0.28 -7.51
N ILE A 24 -31.36 -0.86 -7.44
CA ILE A 24 -30.99 -1.96 -6.52
C ILE A 24 -29.61 -2.53 -6.89
N LEU A 25 -29.39 -2.84 -8.18
CA LEU A 25 -28.12 -3.38 -8.67
C LEU A 25 -26.97 -2.39 -8.48
N ALA A 26 -27.20 -1.10 -8.73
CA ALA A 26 -26.21 -0.05 -8.52
C ALA A 26 -25.81 0.06 -7.03
N GLY A 27 -26.79 -0.01 -6.12
CA GLY A 27 -26.54 0.04 -4.67
C GLY A 27 -25.63 -1.10 -4.19
N ILE A 28 -25.92 -2.35 -4.58
CA ILE A 28 -25.11 -3.52 -4.21
C ILE A 28 -23.69 -3.40 -4.79
N SER A 29 -23.58 -2.93 -6.03
CA SER A 29 -22.29 -2.80 -6.73
C SER A 29 -21.34 -1.85 -6.01
N ILE A 30 -21.83 -0.73 -5.47
CA ILE A 30 -21.00 0.26 -4.75
C ILE A 30 -20.37 -0.35 -3.48
N ILE A 31 -21.13 -1.11 -2.70
CA ILE A 31 -20.64 -1.73 -1.46
C ILE A 31 -19.55 -2.75 -1.78
N ALA A 32 -19.77 -3.59 -2.80
CA ALA A 32 -18.79 -4.58 -3.24
C ALA A 32 -17.49 -3.92 -3.71
N LEU A 33 -17.58 -2.84 -4.50
CA LEU A 33 -16.41 -2.09 -4.99
C LEU A 33 -15.56 -1.51 -3.85
N ASN A 34 -16.19 -0.99 -2.79
CA ASN A 34 -15.45 -0.46 -1.64
C ASN A 34 -14.61 -1.53 -0.93
N GLY A 35 -15.16 -2.74 -0.77
CA GLY A 35 -14.44 -3.89 -0.21
C GLY A 35 -13.26 -4.33 -1.09
N GLN A 36 -13.45 -4.36 -2.41
CA GLN A 36 -12.38 -4.74 -3.35
C GLN A 36 -11.26 -3.70 -3.39
N ARG A 37 -11.57 -2.41 -3.32
CA ARG A 37 -10.57 -1.33 -3.23
C ARG A 37 -9.71 -1.46 -1.97
N ALA A 38 -10.30 -1.81 -0.83
CA ALA A 38 -9.55 -2.05 0.41
C ALA A 38 -8.57 -3.23 0.26
N LYS A 39 -9.03 -4.35 -0.29
CA LYS A 39 -8.16 -5.52 -0.57
C LYS A 39 -7.03 -5.19 -1.54
N ALA A 40 -7.30 -4.40 -2.58
CA ALA A 40 -6.27 -3.95 -3.52
C ALA A 40 -5.22 -3.06 -2.84
N ARG A 41 -5.64 -2.14 -1.96
CA ARG A 41 -4.71 -1.35 -1.15
C ARG A 41 -3.87 -2.22 -0.22
N ASP A 42 -4.47 -3.23 0.43
CA ASP A 42 -3.72 -4.17 1.28
C ASP A 42 -2.69 -4.98 0.48
N ALA A 43 -3.02 -5.42 -0.73
CA ALA A 43 -2.07 -6.06 -1.63
C ALA A 43 -0.91 -5.12 -2.00
N ASN A 44 -1.21 -3.84 -2.28
CA ASN A 44 -0.19 -2.82 -2.52
C ASN A 44 0.71 -2.62 -1.29
N ARG A 45 0.14 -2.49 -0.09
CA ARG A 45 0.92 -2.37 1.17
C ARG A 45 1.92 -3.50 1.35
N ILE A 46 1.46 -4.74 1.14
CA ILE A 46 2.32 -5.92 1.27
C ILE A 46 3.43 -5.90 0.20
N SER A 47 3.11 -5.49 -1.03
CA SER A 47 4.09 -5.35 -2.11
C SER A 47 5.11 -4.24 -1.82
N ASP A 48 4.66 -3.11 -1.30
CA ASP A 48 5.49 -1.95 -0.96
C ASP A 48 6.48 -2.30 0.16
N VAL A 49 6.00 -2.92 1.23
CA VAL A 49 6.84 -3.37 2.35
C VAL A 49 7.86 -4.41 1.91
N LYS A 50 7.48 -5.33 1.00
CA LYS A 50 8.42 -6.30 0.41
C LYS A 50 9.52 -5.60 -0.40
N GLN A 51 9.18 -4.60 -1.21
CA GLN A 51 10.16 -3.83 -1.97
C GLN A 51 11.13 -3.08 -1.04
N ILE A 52 10.60 -2.46 0.02
CA ILE A 52 11.43 -1.75 1.01
C ILE A 52 12.38 -2.73 1.71
N ARG A 53 11.86 -3.87 2.16
CA ARG A 53 12.69 -4.93 2.76
C ARG A 53 13.79 -5.38 1.81
N THR A 54 13.49 -5.67 0.55
CA THR A 54 14.53 -6.06 -0.42
C THR A 54 15.60 -4.98 -0.59
N ALA A 55 15.23 -3.71 -0.61
CA ALA A 55 16.21 -2.62 -0.66
C ALA A 55 17.05 -2.51 0.62
N LEU A 56 16.46 -2.79 1.79
CA LEU A 56 17.19 -2.86 3.06
C LEU A 56 18.17 -4.04 3.10
N GLU A 57 17.82 -5.18 2.51
CA GLU A 57 18.75 -6.33 2.39
C GLU A 57 19.94 -5.98 1.49
N PHE A 58 19.71 -5.27 0.38
CA PHE A 58 20.82 -4.76 -0.45
C PHE A 58 21.67 -3.74 0.30
N TYR A 59 21.05 -2.83 1.05
CA TYR A 59 21.76 -1.89 1.91
C TYR A 59 22.64 -2.63 2.93
N PHE A 60 22.10 -3.65 3.61
CA PHE A 60 22.87 -4.44 4.58
C PHE A 60 24.02 -5.22 3.92
N SER A 61 23.78 -5.78 2.72
CA SER A 61 24.80 -6.49 1.95
C SER A 61 26.01 -5.62 1.63
N ASP A 62 25.79 -4.34 1.32
CA ASP A 62 26.83 -3.41 0.88
C ASP A 62 27.46 -2.63 2.06
N GLU A 63 26.65 -2.23 3.05
CA GLU A 63 27.08 -1.37 4.17
C GLU A 63 27.40 -2.14 5.46
N GLY A 64 27.00 -3.41 5.55
CA GLY A 64 27.23 -4.29 6.70
C GLY A 64 26.33 -4.04 7.92
N GLU A 65 25.36 -3.14 7.80
CA GLU A 65 24.37 -2.81 8.83
C GLU A 65 23.10 -2.26 8.18
N TYR A 66 21.98 -2.22 8.91
CA TYR A 66 20.79 -1.48 8.46
C TYR A 66 20.86 0.00 8.88
N PRO A 67 20.05 0.89 8.26
CA PRO A 67 19.94 2.28 8.70
C PRO A 67 19.48 2.37 10.16
N ALA A 68 20.42 2.63 11.08
CA ALA A 68 20.09 2.80 12.49
C ALA A 68 19.47 4.17 12.73
N ILE A 69 18.26 4.20 13.29
CA ILE A 69 17.53 5.44 13.58
C ILE A 69 17.10 5.45 15.03
N SER A 70 17.44 6.54 15.73
CA SER A 70 17.16 6.69 17.15
C SER A 70 15.68 6.85 17.49
N GLN A 71 14.86 7.22 16.50
CA GLN A 71 13.42 7.42 16.65
C GLN A 71 12.69 6.83 15.44
N PRO A 72 11.42 6.42 15.59
CA PRO A 72 10.61 5.95 14.48
C PRO A 72 10.49 7.02 13.38
N VAL A 73 10.66 6.61 12.13
CA VAL A 73 10.55 7.49 10.96
C VAL A 73 9.42 7.04 10.06
N VAL A 74 8.70 8.00 9.50
CA VAL A 74 7.64 7.75 8.53
C VAL A 74 8.22 7.58 7.14
N LEU A 75 8.06 6.40 6.55
CA LEU A 75 8.57 6.09 5.23
C LEU A 75 7.81 6.81 4.12
N GLY A 76 8.54 7.21 3.09
CA GLY A 76 8.03 7.89 1.90
C GLY A 76 7.64 9.35 2.13
N LYS A 77 7.98 9.94 3.29
CA LYS A 77 7.71 11.34 3.63
C LYS A 77 8.91 11.97 4.33
N GLY A 78 9.05 13.30 4.22
CA GLY A 78 10.02 14.06 5.00
C GLY A 78 11.47 13.62 4.76
N ASN A 79 12.10 13.04 5.77
CA ASN A 79 13.49 12.59 5.71
C ASN A 79 13.65 11.10 5.36
N ALA A 80 12.61 10.41 4.88
CA ALA A 80 12.71 9.01 4.42
C ALA A 80 12.00 8.79 3.08
N GLU A 81 12.21 9.71 2.15
CA GLU A 81 11.69 9.62 0.78
C GLU A 81 12.59 8.80 -0.14
N LYS A 82 13.86 8.62 0.22
CA LYS A 82 14.84 7.76 -0.47
C LYS A 82 15.65 6.93 0.53
N LEU A 83 16.27 5.86 0.04
CA LEU A 83 17.30 5.10 0.73
C LEU A 83 18.62 5.23 -0.06
N CYS A 84 19.56 6.02 0.46
CA CYS A 84 20.91 6.18 -0.07
C CYS A 84 21.92 5.33 0.73
N SER A 85 23.22 5.50 0.46
CA SER A 85 24.34 4.92 1.21
C SER A 85 24.39 5.34 2.68
N LYS A 86 25.14 4.58 3.50
CA LYS A 86 25.40 4.92 4.90
C LYS A 86 26.08 6.27 5.05
N ALA A 87 27.04 6.57 4.17
CA ALA A 87 27.76 7.84 4.15
C ALA A 87 26.83 9.05 3.96
N GLU A 88 25.64 8.83 3.41
CA GLU A 88 24.62 9.85 3.13
C GLU A 88 23.47 9.85 4.14
N GLY A 89 23.54 8.96 5.14
CA GLY A 89 22.58 8.88 6.24
C GLY A 89 21.48 7.82 6.07
N GLY A 90 21.57 6.95 5.06
CA GLY A 90 20.57 5.92 4.81
C GLY A 90 19.25 6.52 4.30
N PHE A 91 18.23 6.58 5.16
CA PHE A 91 16.96 7.24 4.81
C PHE A 91 17.13 8.76 4.77
N VAL A 92 16.80 9.36 3.62
CA VAL A 92 16.95 10.81 3.39
C VAL A 92 15.74 11.41 2.67
N SER A 93 15.67 12.75 2.62
CA SER A 93 14.62 13.47 1.91
C SER A 93 14.75 13.43 0.38
N ALA A 94 13.71 13.84 -0.32
CA ALA A 94 13.70 13.94 -1.78
C ALA A 94 14.78 14.88 -2.34
N THR A 95 15.21 15.88 -1.56
CA THR A 95 16.18 16.89 -1.99
C THR A 95 17.64 16.49 -1.74
N THR A 96 17.89 15.54 -0.85
CA THR A 96 19.25 15.03 -0.61
C THR A 96 19.74 14.25 -1.83
N ALA A 97 20.95 14.56 -2.30
CA ALA A 97 21.58 13.85 -3.40
C ALA A 97 22.21 12.55 -2.87
N CYS A 98 21.87 11.40 -3.47
CA CYS A 98 22.65 10.16 -3.33
C CYS A 98 23.79 10.20 -4.36
N SER A 99 24.85 10.92 -4.03
CA SER A 99 26.03 11.22 -4.84
C SER A 99 27.12 10.15 -4.82
N GLN A 100 27.13 9.26 -3.81
CA GLN A 100 28.18 8.25 -3.60
C GLN A 100 27.84 6.89 -4.26
N GLU A 101 27.44 6.94 -5.54
CA GLU A 101 27.22 5.81 -6.47
C GLU A 101 26.00 4.91 -6.26
N THR A 102 25.56 4.59 -5.03
CA THR A 102 24.47 3.62 -4.82
C THR A 102 23.23 4.25 -4.17
N THR A 103 22.12 4.21 -4.91
CA THR A 103 20.78 4.48 -4.38
C THR A 103 20.02 3.17 -4.30
N TYR A 104 19.79 2.66 -3.09
CA TYR A 104 19.06 1.41 -2.89
C TYR A 104 17.57 1.56 -3.17
N MET A 105 17.01 2.75 -2.94
CA MET A 105 15.62 3.06 -3.30
C MET A 105 15.44 4.56 -3.59
N SER A 106 15.18 4.90 -4.87
CA SER A 106 15.02 6.31 -5.29
C SER A 106 13.69 6.94 -4.88
N LYS A 107 12.69 6.11 -4.56
CA LYS A 107 11.40 6.53 -4.02
C LYS A 107 10.88 5.47 -3.07
N VAL A 108 10.88 5.80 -1.78
CA VAL A 108 10.28 4.96 -0.76
C VAL A 108 8.75 5.05 -0.88
N PRO A 109 8.03 3.92 -1.01
CA PRO A 109 6.58 3.92 -1.06
C PRO A 109 5.93 4.53 0.18
N THR A 110 4.75 5.13 -0.01
CA THR A 110 3.87 5.63 1.05
C THR A 110 2.59 4.82 1.09
N ASP A 111 1.94 4.74 2.25
CA ASP A 111 0.61 4.10 2.32
C ASP A 111 -0.36 4.71 1.29
N PRO A 112 -1.15 3.88 0.59
CA PRO A 112 -2.14 4.36 -0.38
C PRO A 112 -3.22 5.28 0.20
N LEU A 113 -3.41 5.28 1.53
CA LEU A 113 -4.32 6.19 2.22
C LEU A 113 -3.54 7.37 2.88
N PRO A 114 -4.05 8.61 2.76
CA PRO A 114 -3.32 9.80 3.21
C PRO A 114 -3.17 9.90 4.74
N ASP A 115 -4.09 9.28 5.48
CA ASP A 115 -4.15 9.22 6.95
C ASP A 115 -3.39 8.01 7.53
N ARG A 116 -2.82 7.17 6.67
CA ARG A 116 -1.99 6.02 7.07
C ARG A 116 -0.54 6.22 6.66
N GLN A 117 0.32 5.42 7.27
CA GLN A 117 1.76 5.49 7.05
C GLN A 117 2.43 4.16 7.35
N TYR A 118 3.57 3.94 6.69
CA TYR A 118 4.53 2.93 7.12
C TYR A 118 5.53 3.59 8.06
N THR A 119 5.81 2.95 9.18
CA THR A 119 6.76 3.48 10.18
C THR A 119 7.93 2.52 10.28
N TYR A 120 9.14 3.06 10.17
CA TYR A 120 10.38 2.31 10.27
C TYR A 120 11.05 2.58 11.61
N THR A 121 11.51 1.53 12.26
CA THR A 121 12.53 1.58 13.31
C THR A 121 13.65 0.63 12.95
N GLY A 122 14.90 1.02 13.20
CA GLY A 122 16.07 0.23 12.81
C GLY A 122 17.22 0.40 13.78
N SER A 123 17.94 -0.70 13.97
CA SER A 123 19.28 -0.76 14.58
C SER A 123 20.25 -1.36 13.56
N ASN A 124 21.55 -1.37 13.88
CA ASN A 124 22.56 -1.92 12.96
C ASN A 124 22.26 -3.36 12.51
N ASP A 125 21.68 -4.18 13.40
CA ASP A 125 21.48 -5.62 13.15
C ASP A 125 20.08 -6.00 12.67
N GLY A 126 19.13 -5.07 12.67
CA GLY A 126 17.74 -5.42 12.34
C GLY A 126 16.81 -4.21 12.26
N PHE A 127 15.65 -4.45 11.66
CA PHE A 127 14.63 -3.42 11.47
C PHE A 127 13.22 -3.95 11.69
N ASP A 128 12.29 -3.00 11.85
CA ASP A 128 10.85 -3.22 11.96
C ASP A 128 10.15 -2.17 11.09
N ILE A 129 9.33 -2.64 10.14
CA ILE A 129 8.42 -1.79 9.38
C ILE A 129 6.99 -2.10 9.82
N LEU A 130 6.38 -1.15 10.52
CA LEU A 130 4.98 -1.20 10.92
C LEU A 130 4.07 -0.68 9.81
N PHE A 131 3.09 -1.49 9.42
CA PHE A 131 2.01 -1.11 8.50
C PHE A 131 0.67 -1.75 8.94
N ILE A 132 -0.45 -1.19 8.47
CA ILE A 132 -1.79 -1.62 8.91
C ILE A 132 -2.66 -2.00 7.71
N THR A 133 -3.19 -3.21 7.70
CA THR A 133 -4.15 -3.68 6.70
C THR A 133 -5.58 -3.26 7.05
N GLU A 134 -6.45 -3.12 6.04
CA GLU A 134 -7.85 -2.72 6.21
C GLU A 134 -8.80 -3.93 6.30
N LYS A 135 -8.46 -5.00 5.60
CA LYS A 135 -9.23 -6.23 5.50
C LYS A 135 -8.33 -7.44 5.70
N GLU A 136 -8.96 -8.61 5.75
CA GLU A 136 -8.24 -9.87 5.67
C GLU A 136 -7.39 -9.91 4.40
N SER A 137 -6.13 -10.30 4.58
CA SER A 137 -5.09 -10.32 3.56
C SER A 137 -4.37 -11.67 3.59
N SER A 138 -3.35 -11.85 2.75
CA SER A 138 -2.50 -13.04 2.80
C SER A 138 -1.73 -13.20 4.12
N LEU A 139 -1.68 -12.17 4.96
CA LEU A 139 -1.04 -12.20 6.27
C LEU A 139 -2.01 -12.56 7.41
N GLY A 140 -3.30 -12.72 7.10
CA GLY A 140 -4.36 -12.99 8.08
C GLY A 140 -5.33 -11.83 8.25
N LEU A 141 -5.89 -11.70 9.48
CA LEU A 141 -6.92 -10.73 9.81
C LEU A 141 -6.45 -9.28 9.65
N ALA A 142 -7.39 -8.35 9.47
CA ALA A 142 -7.05 -6.93 9.42
C ALA A 142 -6.37 -6.48 10.73
N GLY A 143 -5.25 -5.77 10.62
CA GLY A 143 -4.49 -5.36 11.81
C GLY A 143 -3.15 -4.73 11.50
N ALA A 144 -2.41 -4.48 12.58
CA ALA A 144 -1.03 -4.04 12.53
C ALA A 144 -0.11 -5.24 12.27
N TYR A 145 0.83 -5.05 11.35
CA TYR A 145 1.84 -6.01 10.97
C TYR A 145 3.21 -5.36 11.00
N HIS A 146 4.18 -6.14 11.43
CA HIS A 146 5.59 -5.79 11.55
C HIS A 146 6.37 -6.63 10.55
N ALA A 147 7.11 -5.97 9.66
CA ALA A 147 8.01 -6.65 8.73
C ALA A 147 9.46 -6.52 9.18
N HIS A 148 10.13 -7.66 9.22
CA HIS A 148 11.54 -7.84 9.56
C HIS A 148 12.30 -8.42 8.36
N SER A 149 13.61 -8.62 8.50
CA SER A 149 14.50 -9.18 7.48
C SER A 149 14.02 -10.54 6.93
N GLU A 150 13.46 -11.39 7.79
CA GLU A 150 13.03 -12.75 7.42
C GLU A 150 11.50 -12.88 7.35
N THR A 151 10.77 -12.32 8.30
CA THR A 151 9.34 -12.59 8.52
C THR A 151 8.47 -11.34 8.46
N ILE A 152 7.17 -11.56 8.37
CA ILE A 152 6.14 -10.55 8.66
C ILE A 152 5.20 -11.17 9.69
N ASP A 153 5.05 -10.53 10.83
CA ASP A 153 4.20 -11.03 11.92
C ASP A 153 3.47 -9.88 12.65
N THR A 154 2.75 -10.20 13.72
CA THR A 154 1.94 -9.22 14.49
C THR A 154 2.65 -8.74 15.75
N SER A 155 3.89 -9.15 15.98
CA SER A 155 4.68 -8.81 17.16
C SER A 155 5.69 -7.73 16.84
N SER A 156 5.73 -6.69 17.66
CA SER A 156 6.83 -5.72 17.60
C SER A 156 8.07 -6.35 18.23
N GLY A 157 9.14 -6.50 17.45
CA GLY A 157 10.44 -6.90 17.97
C GLY A 157 11.51 -6.95 16.88
N ASN A 158 12.61 -6.22 17.05
CA ASN A 158 13.80 -6.38 16.20
C ASN A 158 14.32 -7.81 16.37
N ARG A 159 14.05 -8.66 15.38
CA ARG A 159 14.66 -9.98 15.21
C ARG A 159 15.64 -9.94 14.06
#